data_AF-A0A845HUF3-F1
#
_entry.id   AF-A0A845HUF3-F1
#
_cell.length_a   1.000
_cell.length_b   1.000
_cell.length_c   1.000
_cell.angle_alpha   90.00
_cell.angle_beta   90.00
_cell.angle_gamma   90.00
#
_symmetry.space_group_name_H-M   'P 1'
#
loop_
_entity.id
_entity.type
_entity.pdbx_description
1 polymer ?
#
loop_
_entity_poly.entity_id
_entity_poly.type
_entity_poly.pdbx_seq_one_letter_code
_entity_poly.pdbx_strand_id
1 'polypeptide(L)'
;MSQPKNSLVVRALLKGLLLLALCGLAGAGWAAQVVGTVVQLSGPLLSKKADGVVRILSMRSEVESGDMLVTEKNTYAMVKFIDNSEITLKPGTTFKVENFSYDAGKPEADNASFNLVKGGLRSVTGLLGKRNKEKFAMKTPSATIGIRGTTFIADIVEPGEEAVASRLAYNLASTAALDRLAAPVQPLMLAQLTLPSPTAARAPGLYVQVLDGLIHVTNPAGTSNFSAGQFGYTPSFRTPPVILPVNPGIQFTPPPAFSQSTGPSSSTGPGKSNIVDCEVR
;
A
#
# COMPACT_ATOMS: atom_id res chain seq x y z
N MET A 1 20.69 -75.59 -6.19
CA MET A 1 21.04 -74.63 -7.26
C MET A 1 20.92 -73.21 -6.73
N SER A 2 21.97 -72.42 -6.95
CA SER A 2 22.31 -71.17 -6.26
C SER A 2 21.62 -69.96 -6.90
N GLN A 3 20.95 -69.12 -6.10
CA GLN A 3 20.42 -67.81 -6.51
C GLN A 3 21.60 -66.84 -6.75
N PRO A 4 21.67 -66.12 -7.88
CA PRO A 4 22.79 -65.23 -8.18
C PRO A 4 22.76 -63.99 -7.25
N LYS A 5 23.81 -63.87 -6.43
CA LYS A 5 24.04 -62.82 -5.42
C LYS A 5 24.18 -61.38 -5.98
N ASN A 6 24.08 -61.19 -7.30
CA ASN A 6 24.30 -59.90 -7.97
C ASN A 6 23.06 -58.99 -8.06
N SER A 7 21.85 -59.47 -7.76
CA SER A 7 20.64 -58.62 -7.87
C SER A 7 20.47 -57.64 -6.71
N LEU A 8 21.04 -57.93 -5.54
CA LEU A 8 20.88 -57.12 -4.33
C LEU A 8 21.73 -55.84 -4.38
N VAL A 9 22.96 -55.95 -4.89
CA VAL A 9 23.92 -54.83 -4.98
C VAL A 9 23.48 -53.82 -6.06
N VAL A 10 22.98 -54.30 -7.20
CA VAL A 10 22.46 -53.45 -8.28
C VAL A 10 21.19 -52.71 -7.82
N ARG A 11 20.30 -53.37 -7.06
CA ARG A 11 19.11 -52.73 -6.48
C ARG A 11 19.44 -51.71 -5.38
N ALA A 12 20.51 -51.93 -4.61
CA ALA A 12 20.98 -50.97 -3.61
C ALA A 12 21.61 -49.73 -4.25
N LEU A 13 22.41 -49.90 -5.31
CA LEU A 13 23.01 -48.80 -6.05
C LEU A 13 21.96 -47.96 -6.82
N LEU A 14 20.94 -48.59 -7.42
CA LEU A 14 19.83 -47.89 -8.06
C LEU A 14 18.98 -47.08 -7.06
N LYS A 15 18.74 -47.60 -5.86
CA LYS A 15 18.01 -46.87 -4.80
C LYS A 15 18.82 -45.71 -4.23
N GLY A 16 20.14 -45.87 -4.09
CA GLY A 16 21.04 -44.80 -3.65
C GLY A 16 21.10 -43.63 -4.65
N LEU A 17 21.14 -43.94 -5.96
CA LEU A 17 21.13 -42.93 -7.01
C LEU A 17 19.78 -42.19 -7.12
N LEU A 18 18.67 -42.89 -6.85
CA LEU A 18 17.33 -42.29 -6.81
C LEU A 18 17.14 -41.36 -5.59
N LEU A 19 17.72 -41.68 -4.42
CA LEU A 19 17.69 -40.80 -3.25
C LEU A 19 18.57 -39.54 -3.43
N LEU A 20 19.69 -39.65 -4.13
CA LEU A 20 20.56 -38.50 -4.40
C LEU A 20 19.94 -37.54 -5.43
N ALA A 21 19.17 -38.06 -6.39
CA ALA A 21 18.43 -37.24 -7.35
C ALA A 21 17.21 -36.53 -6.71
N LEU A 22 16.61 -37.10 -5.66
CA LEU A 22 15.46 -36.51 -4.97
C LEU A 22 15.84 -35.35 -4.02
N CYS A 23 17.07 -35.33 -3.50
CA CYS A 23 17.59 -34.22 -2.69
C CYS A 23 18.04 -33.00 -3.53
N GLY A 24 18.24 -33.13 -4.84
CA GLY A 24 18.68 -32.03 -5.71
C GLY A 24 17.58 -31.03 -6.12
N LEU A 25 16.32 -31.32 -5.81
CA LEU A 25 15.15 -30.50 -6.18
C LEU A 25 14.57 -29.67 -5.03
N ALA A 26 15.09 -29.84 -3.81
CA ALA A 26 14.62 -29.13 -2.62
C ALA A 26 15.49 -27.90 -2.33
N GLY A 27 15.45 -26.89 -3.22
CA GLY A 27 16.30 -25.71 -3.01
C GLY A 27 16.15 -24.55 -3.99
N ALA A 28 15.07 -24.45 -4.77
CA ALA A 28 14.72 -23.16 -5.36
C ALA A 28 14.05 -22.31 -4.27
N GLY A 29 14.87 -21.70 -3.41
CA GLY A 29 14.40 -20.59 -2.60
C GLY A 29 13.91 -19.51 -3.57
N TRP A 30 12.60 -19.32 -3.66
CA TRP A 30 12.01 -18.23 -4.43
C TRP A 30 12.44 -16.92 -3.76
N ALA A 31 13.59 -16.40 -4.16
CA ALA A 31 13.99 -15.05 -3.80
C ALA A 31 12.91 -14.13 -4.37
N ALA A 32 12.23 -13.39 -3.49
CA ALA A 32 11.21 -12.47 -3.93
C ALA A 32 11.84 -11.39 -4.81
N GLN A 33 11.20 -11.13 -5.95
CA GLN A 33 11.72 -10.21 -6.96
C GLN A 33 11.76 -8.79 -6.40
N VAL A 34 12.88 -8.09 -6.59
CA VAL A 34 12.99 -6.66 -6.32
C VAL A 34 12.17 -5.90 -7.35
N VAL A 35 11.24 -5.07 -6.87
CA VAL A 35 10.26 -4.36 -7.72
C VAL A 35 10.29 -2.86 -7.54
N GLY A 36 11.02 -2.36 -6.53
CA GLY A 36 11.23 -0.93 -6.36
C GLY A 36 12.37 -0.60 -5.41
N THR A 37 12.60 0.70 -5.25
CA THR A 37 13.65 1.28 -4.41
C THR A 37 13.11 2.48 -3.65
N VAL A 38 13.47 2.60 -2.38
CA VAL A 38 13.16 3.79 -1.57
C VAL A 38 14.04 4.95 -2.03
N VAL A 39 13.44 5.93 -2.72
CA VAL A 39 14.18 7.07 -3.31
C VAL A 39 14.19 8.29 -2.39
N GLN A 40 13.17 8.43 -1.53
CA GLN A 40 13.13 9.46 -0.49
C GLN A 40 12.53 8.88 0.78
N LEU A 41 13.08 9.28 1.93
CA LEU A 41 12.64 8.82 3.23
C LEU A 41 12.82 9.93 4.25
N SER A 42 11.80 10.15 5.06
CA SER A 42 11.82 11.05 6.21
C SER A 42 11.11 10.35 7.35
N GLY A 43 11.87 9.74 8.27
CA GLY A 43 11.34 8.97 9.41
C GLY A 43 11.52 7.44 9.25
N PRO A 44 11.14 6.64 10.27
CA PRO A 44 11.27 5.18 10.23
C PRO A 44 10.31 4.51 9.25
N LEU A 45 10.86 3.66 8.38
CA LEU A 45 10.11 2.79 7.45
C LEU A 45 10.46 1.34 7.74
N LEU A 46 9.44 0.49 7.88
CA LEU A 46 9.59 -0.94 8.09
C LEU A 46 9.06 -1.70 6.86
N SER A 47 9.69 -2.82 6.53
CA SER A 47 9.16 -3.85 5.63
C SER A 47 8.90 -5.11 6.43
N LYS A 48 7.68 -5.63 6.35
CA LYS A 48 7.27 -6.91 6.93
C LYS A 48 7.03 -7.90 5.80
N LYS A 49 7.77 -9.01 5.81
CA LYS A 49 7.61 -10.10 4.85
C LYS A 49 6.49 -11.06 5.25
N ALA A 50 6.09 -11.91 4.32
CA ALA A 50 5.06 -12.93 4.53
C ALA A 50 5.45 -13.98 5.60
N ASP A 51 6.75 -14.22 5.79
CA ASP A 51 7.32 -15.08 6.84
C ASP A 51 7.32 -14.42 8.24
N GLY A 52 6.88 -13.17 8.35
CA GLY A 52 6.84 -12.40 9.59
C GLY A 52 8.14 -11.64 9.90
N VAL A 53 9.18 -11.79 9.09
CA VAL A 53 10.45 -11.06 9.26
C VAL A 53 10.22 -9.57 9.03
N VAL A 54 10.66 -8.76 10.00
CA VAL A 54 10.61 -7.30 9.93
C VAL A 54 12.01 -6.76 9.66
N ARG A 55 12.12 -5.90 8.64
CA ARG A 55 13.36 -5.19 8.26
C ARG A 55 13.13 -3.70 8.34
N ILE A 56 14.12 -2.96 8.84
CA ILE A 56 14.12 -1.50 8.73
C ILE A 56 14.63 -1.14 7.34
N LEU A 57 13.86 -0.35 6.61
CA LEU A 57 14.27 0.19 5.31
C LEU A 57 14.85 1.59 5.48
N SER A 58 15.85 1.90 4.67
CA SER A 58 16.50 3.19 4.57
C SER A 58 16.41 3.72 3.15
N MET A 59 16.88 4.95 2.92
CA MET A 59 17.07 5.45 1.56
C MET A 59 17.96 4.48 0.75
N ARG A 60 17.57 4.24 -0.51
CA ARG A 60 18.14 3.25 -1.44
C ARG A 60 17.90 1.78 -1.08
N SER A 61 17.16 1.47 -0.02
CA SER A 61 16.74 0.09 0.23
C SER A 61 15.80 -0.41 -0.87
N GLU A 62 15.95 -1.68 -1.19
CA GLU A 62 15.11 -2.38 -2.15
C GLU A 62 13.77 -2.78 -1.51
N VAL A 63 12.73 -2.75 -2.34
CA VAL A 63 11.38 -3.23 -2.01
C VAL A 63 11.10 -4.43 -2.88
N GLU A 64 10.70 -5.54 -2.26
CA GLU A 64 10.43 -6.79 -2.93
C GLU A 64 8.92 -7.01 -3.13
N SER A 65 8.53 -7.79 -4.14
CA SER A 65 7.14 -8.23 -4.29
C SER A 65 6.73 -9.09 -3.09
N GLY A 66 5.57 -8.80 -2.50
CA GLY A 66 5.08 -9.43 -1.27
C GLY A 66 5.35 -8.62 0.00
N ASP A 67 6.23 -7.60 -0.05
CA ASP A 67 6.55 -6.78 1.12
C ASP A 67 5.35 -5.93 1.57
N MET A 68 5.16 -5.87 2.89
CA MET A 68 4.26 -4.93 3.56
C MET A 68 5.08 -3.80 4.17
N LEU A 69 4.97 -2.62 3.57
CA LEU A 69 5.60 -1.39 4.02
C LEU A 69 4.76 -0.71 5.10
N VAL A 70 5.40 -0.34 6.21
CA VAL A 70 4.77 0.34 7.34
C VAL A 70 5.53 1.62 7.65
N THR A 71 4.82 2.74 7.54
CA THR A 71 5.33 4.07 7.89
C THR A 71 4.86 4.42 9.30
N GLU A 72 5.82 4.80 10.16
CA GLU A 72 5.54 5.24 11.52
C GLU A 72 4.91 6.65 11.56
N LYS A 73 4.62 7.12 12.78
CA LYS A 73 4.18 8.50 12.99
C LYS A 73 5.26 9.46 12.46
N ASN A 74 4.81 10.48 11.72
CA ASN A 74 5.66 11.47 11.04
C ASN A 74 6.59 10.89 9.94
N THR A 75 6.36 9.66 9.46
CA THR A 75 7.14 9.10 8.36
C THR A 75 6.53 9.41 6.99
N TYR A 76 7.35 9.93 6.09
CA TYR A 76 7.08 9.91 4.64
C TYR A 76 8.09 9.01 3.94
N ALA A 77 7.64 8.23 2.98
CA ALA A 77 8.50 7.40 2.15
C ALA A 77 8.05 7.42 0.69
N MET A 78 8.97 7.65 -0.24
CA MET A 78 8.71 7.55 -1.67
C MET A 78 9.44 6.32 -2.22
N VAL A 79 8.65 5.41 -2.78
CA VAL A 79 9.14 4.22 -3.46
C VAL A 79 8.99 4.42 -4.96
N LYS A 80 10.08 4.27 -5.69
CA LYS A 80 10.09 4.24 -7.15
C LYS A 80 10.18 2.79 -7.61
N PHE A 81 9.23 2.36 -8.45
CA PHE A 81 9.18 1.00 -8.97
C PHE A 81 9.93 0.89 -10.31
N ILE A 82 10.20 -0.35 -10.72
CA ILE A 82 10.94 -0.68 -11.95
C ILE A 82 10.24 -0.21 -13.24
N ASP A 83 8.93 0.07 -13.21
CA ASP A 83 8.18 0.65 -14.34
C ASP A 83 8.21 2.19 -14.37
N ASN A 84 9.02 2.82 -13.51
CA ASN A 84 9.06 4.25 -13.22
C ASN A 84 7.78 4.83 -12.57
N SER A 85 6.89 3.99 -12.04
CA SER A 85 5.84 4.49 -11.15
C SER A 85 6.41 4.91 -9.81
N GLU A 86 5.74 5.85 -9.16
CA GLU A 86 6.13 6.36 -7.84
C GLU A 86 4.94 6.26 -6.89
N ILE A 87 5.18 5.74 -5.69
CA ILE A 87 4.21 5.74 -4.59
C ILE A 87 4.85 6.45 -3.41
N THR A 88 4.25 7.57 -3.02
CA THR A 88 4.61 8.31 -1.81
C THR A 88 3.62 7.95 -0.71
N LEU A 89 4.12 7.30 0.35
CA LEU A 89 3.37 6.94 1.55
C LEU A 89 3.42 8.10 2.54
N LYS A 90 2.26 8.43 3.13
CA LYS A 90 2.15 9.41 4.22
C LYS A 90 2.29 8.72 5.59
N PRO A 91 2.40 9.48 6.70
CA PRO A 91 2.50 8.90 8.04
C PRO A 91 1.36 7.93 8.39
N GLY A 92 1.69 6.89 9.15
CA GLY A 92 0.72 5.90 9.65
C GLY A 92 0.15 4.95 8.59
N THR A 93 0.78 4.88 7.42
CA THR A 93 0.35 4.05 6.29
C THR A 93 0.87 2.63 6.39
N THR A 94 -0.01 1.67 6.12
CA THR A 94 0.35 0.26 5.88
C THR A 94 -0.03 -0.08 4.44
N PHE A 95 0.97 -0.42 3.65
CA PHE A 95 0.87 -0.60 2.21
C PHE A 95 1.58 -1.88 1.81
N LYS A 96 0.91 -2.77 1.08
CA LYS A 96 1.49 -4.03 0.62
C LYS A 96 1.60 -4.07 -0.90
N VAL A 97 2.77 -4.49 -1.37
CA VAL A 97 3.00 -4.84 -2.77
C VAL A 97 2.57 -6.30 -2.95
N GLU A 98 1.34 -6.54 -3.41
CA GLU A 98 0.82 -7.92 -3.49
C GLU A 98 1.50 -8.69 -4.61
N ASN A 99 1.56 -8.09 -5.79
CA ASN A 99 2.23 -8.66 -6.95
C ASN A 99 2.66 -7.52 -7.86
N PHE A 100 3.92 -7.54 -8.28
CA PHE A 100 4.44 -6.58 -9.24
C PHE A 100 5.36 -7.29 -10.22
N SER A 101 5.01 -7.26 -11.50
CA SER A 101 5.75 -7.84 -12.60
C SER A 101 5.74 -6.84 -13.75
N TYR A 102 6.92 -6.48 -14.23
CA TYR A 102 7.09 -5.60 -15.37
C TYR A 102 8.30 -6.06 -16.17
N ASP A 103 8.07 -6.39 -17.43
CA ASP A 103 9.11 -6.69 -18.41
C ASP A 103 8.78 -5.89 -19.69
N ALA A 104 9.76 -5.14 -20.19
CA ALA A 104 9.59 -4.36 -21.40
C ALA A 104 9.24 -5.25 -22.61
N GLY A 105 9.79 -6.46 -22.67
CA GLY A 105 9.61 -7.42 -23.76
C GLY A 105 8.43 -8.39 -23.61
N LYS A 106 7.77 -8.44 -22.44
CA LYS A 106 6.62 -9.34 -22.19
C LYS A 106 5.42 -8.61 -21.58
N PRO A 107 4.75 -7.72 -22.34
CA PRO A 107 3.61 -6.95 -21.85
C PRO A 107 2.47 -7.80 -21.26
N GLU A 108 2.27 -9.01 -21.76
CA GLU A 108 1.22 -9.94 -21.32
C GLU A 108 1.41 -10.42 -19.87
N ALA A 109 2.64 -10.38 -19.36
CA ALA A 109 3.00 -10.76 -17.99
C ALA A 109 2.98 -9.57 -17.01
N ASP A 110 2.61 -8.37 -17.48
CA ASP A 110 2.54 -7.19 -16.64
C ASP A 110 1.48 -7.36 -15.54
N ASN A 111 1.85 -7.01 -14.31
CA ASN A 111 0.92 -6.96 -13.18
C ASN A 111 1.38 -5.90 -12.18
N ALA A 112 0.45 -5.07 -11.70
CA ALA A 112 0.70 -4.12 -10.62
C ALA A 112 -0.48 -4.16 -9.64
N SER A 113 -0.46 -5.13 -8.72
CA SER A 113 -1.44 -5.27 -7.67
C SER A 113 -0.88 -4.77 -6.34
N PHE A 114 -1.53 -3.76 -5.78
CA PHE A 114 -1.20 -3.15 -4.51
C PHE A 114 -2.37 -3.26 -3.53
N ASN A 115 -2.08 -3.11 -2.24
CA ASN A 115 -3.08 -3.13 -1.19
C ASN A 115 -2.76 -2.06 -0.14
N LEU A 116 -3.59 -1.01 -0.11
CA LEU A 116 -3.54 0.02 0.92
C LEU A 116 -4.47 -0.40 2.06
N VAL A 117 -3.87 -0.79 3.19
CA VAL A 117 -4.61 -1.32 4.35
C VAL A 117 -5.16 -0.17 5.19
N LYS A 118 -4.31 0.82 5.49
CA LYS A 118 -4.65 2.03 6.26
C LYS A 118 -3.71 3.18 5.93
N GLY A 119 -4.08 4.39 6.35
CA GLY A 119 -3.33 5.62 6.08
C GLY A 119 -3.58 6.12 4.66
N GLY A 120 -2.56 6.63 3.98
CA GLY A 120 -2.76 7.19 2.65
C GLY A 120 -1.48 7.32 1.83
N LEU A 121 -1.69 7.50 0.54
CA LEU A 121 -0.61 7.57 -0.42
C LEU A 121 -0.96 8.50 -1.58
N ARG A 122 0.07 8.95 -2.26
CA ARG A 122 0.00 9.50 -3.61
C ARG A 122 0.64 8.50 -4.56
N SER A 123 -0.08 8.15 -5.62
CA SER A 123 0.42 7.28 -6.69
C SER A 123 0.55 8.06 -7.98
N VAL A 124 1.70 7.92 -8.63
CA VAL A 124 1.99 8.40 -9.98
C VAL A 124 2.25 7.16 -10.83
N THR A 125 1.38 6.92 -11.83
CA THR A 125 1.46 5.68 -12.60
C THR A 125 2.60 5.71 -13.62
N GLY A 126 3.33 4.60 -13.72
CA GLY A 126 4.48 4.43 -14.60
C GLY A 126 4.11 3.92 -15.99
N LEU A 127 5.10 3.33 -16.66
CA LEU A 127 4.96 2.80 -18.03
C LEU A 127 3.95 1.65 -18.09
N LEU A 128 3.89 0.78 -17.06
CA LEU A 128 2.91 -0.31 -16.97
C LEU A 128 1.49 0.26 -16.97
N GLY A 129 1.23 1.28 -16.15
CA GLY A 129 -0.07 1.93 -16.08
C GLY A 129 -0.47 2.68 -17.35
N LYS A 130 0.48 3.02 -18.23
CA LYS A 130 0.20 3.61 -19.55
C LYS A 130 -0.09 2.56 -20.62
N ARG A 131 0.68 1.47 -20.65
CA ARG A 131 0.57 0.37 -21.63
C ARG A 131 -0.57 -0.58 -21.31
N ASN A 132 -0.67 -1.04 -20.06
CA ASN A 132 -1.56 -2.10 -19.61
C ASN A 132 -2.40 -1.65 -18.40
N LYS A 133 -3.31 -0.72 -18.65
CA LYS A 133 -4.16 -0.06 -17.64
C LYS A 133 -4.98 -1.05 -16.79
N GLU A 134 -5.44 -2.14 -17.39
CA GLU A 134 -6.27 -3.17 -16.74
C GLU A 134 -5.47 -4.07 -15.77
N LYS A 135 -4.13 -4.04 -15.85
CA LYS A 135 -3.25 -4.84 -15.01
C LYS A 135 -2.83 -4.13 -13.73
N PHE A 136 -3.26 -2.88 -13.55
CA PHE A 136 -3.06 -2.12 -12.33
C PHE A 136 -4.30 -2.19 -11.44
N ALA A 137 -4.12 -2.54 -10.18
CA ALA A 137 -5.17 -2.54 -9.17
C ALA A 137 -4.61 -2.08 -7.81
N MET A 138 -5.21 -1.03 -7.24
CA MET A 138 -4.98 -0.59 -5.87
C MET A 138 -6.16 -1.01 -5.01
N LYS A 139 -5.98 -2.07 -4.22
CA LYS A 139 -7.00 -2.59 -3.30
C LYS A 139 -7.03 -1.77 -2.02
N THR A 140 -8.22 -1.62 -1.47
CA THR A 140 -8.48 -0.99 -0.18
C THR A 140 -9.60 -1.76 0.54
N PRO A 141 -9.85 -1.53 1.83
CA PRO A 141 -10.97 -2.16 2.55
C PRO A 141 -12.34 -1.84 1.96
N SER A 142 -12.51 -0.67 1.33
CA SER A 142 -13.82 -0.19 0.84
C SER A 142 -14.03 -0.36 -0.67
N ALA A 143 -12.96 -0.47 -1.46
CA ALA A 143 -13.03 -0.59 -2.92
C ALA A 143 -11.69 -1.01 -3.55
N THR A 144 -11.73 -1.36 -4.83
CA THR A 144 -10.55 -1.44 -5.70
C THR A 144 -10.52 -0.22 -6.61
N ILE A 145 -9.36 0.41 -6.71
CA ILE A 145 -9.10 1.54 -7.61
C ILE A 145 -8.28 1.01 -8.78
N GLY A 146 -8.77 1.19 -10.00
CA GLY A 146 -7.97 1.05 -11.20
C GLY A 146 -7.76 2.39 -11.90
N ILE A 147 -6.82 2.40 -12.84
CA ILE A 147 -6.28 3.63 -13.43
C ILE A 147 -6.49 3.67 -14.94
N ARG A 148 -6.33 4.87 -15.51
CA ARG A 148 -6.23 5.09 -16.95
C ARG A 148 -5.15 6.14 -17.25
N GLY A 149 -3.92 5.90 -16.78
CA GLY A 149 -2.80 6.86 -16.85
C GLY A 149 -3.07 8.04 -15.93
N THR A 150 -2.72 7.91 -14.66
CA THR A 150 -3.33 8.72 -13.60
C THR A 150 -2.32 9.12 -12.54
N THR A 151 -2.48 10.31 -12.00
CA THR A 151 -1.90 10.67 -10.70
C THR A 151 -3.04 10.87 -9.72
N PHE A 152 -3.04 10.17 -8.60
CA PHE A 152 -4.11 10.26 -7.62
C PHE A 152 -3.60 10.13 -6.18
N ILE A 153 -4.38 10.64 -5.24
CA ILE A 153 -4.21 10.46 -3.81
C ILE A 153 -5.34 9.54 -3.32
N ALA A 154 -4.99 8.57 -2.48
CA ALA A 154 -5.93 7.74 -1.75
C ALA A 154 -5.66 7.87 -0.26
N ASP A 155 -6.72 8.04 0.52
CA ASP A 155 -6.65 8.24 1.96
C ASP A 155 -7.77 7.47 2.65
N ILE A 156 -7.41 6.57 3.56
CA ILE A 156 -8.34 5.78 4.36
C ILE A 156 -8.46 6.44 5.72
N VAL A 157 -9.67 6.90 6.03
CA VAL A 157 -10.02 7.37 7.36
C VAL A 157 -10.62 6.20 8.13
N GLU A 158 -9.92 5.78 9.18
CA GLU A 158 -10.38 4.72 10.07
C GLU A 158 -11.49 5.26 11.00
N PRO A 159 -12.44 4.41 11.42
CA PRO A 159 -13.38 4.79 12.46
C PRO A 159 -12.61 5.14 13.74
N GLY A 160 -12.87 6.32 14.30
CA GLY A 160 -12.23 6.74 15.55
C GLY A 160 -12.46 5.72 16.65
N GLU A 161 -11.46 5.48 17.49
CA GLU A 161 -11.52 4.48 18.56
C GLU A 161 -12.74 4.68 19.47
N GLU A 162 -13.12 5.93 19.71
CA GLU A 162 -14.33 6.29 20.46
C GLU A 162 -15.63 5.91 19.75
N ALA A 163 -15.69 6.05 18.42
CA ALA A 163 -16.84 5.63 17.64
C ALA A 163 -16.97 4.10 17.62
N VAL A 164 -15.83 3.39 17.60
CA VAL A 164 -15.79 1.93 17.72
C VAL A 164 -16.24 1.51 19.13
N ALA A 165 -15.69 2.13 20.18
CA ALA A 165 -16.05 1.85 21.58
C ALA A 165 -17.53 2.13 21.86
N SER A 166 -18.07 3.24 21.35
CA SER A 166 -19.48 3.59 21.48
C SER A 166 -20.38 2.55 20.81
N ARG A 167 -20.02 2.11 19.60
CA ARG A 167 -20.78 1.08 18.87
C ARG A 167 -20.70 -0.28 19.57
N LEU A 168 -19.55 -0.64 20.12
CA LEU A 168 -19.39 -1.86 20.92
C LEU A 168 -20.22 -1.80 22.20
N ALA A 169 -20.15 -0.69 22.94
CA ALA A 169 -20.95 -0.47 24.16
C ALA A 169 -22.45 -0.54 23.89
N TYR A 170 -22.93 0.10 22.81
CA TYR A 170 -24.33 0.03 22.40
C TYR A 170 -24.77 -1.40 22.06
N ASN A 171 -23.97 -2.15 21.28
CA ASN A 171 -24.29 -3.53 20.94
C ASN A 171 -24.35 -4.43 22.18
N LEU A 172 -23.39 -4.28 23.10
CA LEU A 172 -23.37 -5.03 24.37
C LEU A 172 -24.59 -4.68 25.24
N ALA A 173 -24.91 -3.39 25.38
CA ALA A 173 -26.09 -2.94 26.12
C ALA A 173 -27.40 -3.46 25.50
N SER A 174 -27.49 -3.47 24.17
CA SER A 174 -28.66 -4.00 23.45
C SER A 174 -28.84 -5.51 23.64
N THR A 175 -27.75 -6.28 23.80
CA THR A 175 -27.84 -7.71 24.12
C THR A 175 -28.18 -7.98 25.58
N ALA A 176 -27.73 -7.11 26.51
CA ALA A 176 -28.07 -7.22 27.93
C ALA A 176 -29.57 -6.97 28.18
N ALA A 177 -30.21 -6.11 27.39
CA ALA A 177 -31.65 -5.85 27.46
C ALA A 177 -32.54 -7.04 27.02
N LEU A 178 -31.96 -8.08 26.39
CA LEU A 178 -32.68 -9.29 26.00
C LEU A 178 -32.67 -10.38 27.09
N ASP A 179 -31.82 -10.23 28.11
CA ASP A 179 -31.80 -11.14 29.26
C ASP A 179 -32.88 -10.73 30.27
N ARG A 180 -33.92 -11.56 30.44
CA ARG A 180 -35.03 -11.30 31.37
C ARG A 180 -34.62 -11.31 32.84
N LEU A 181 -33.41 -11.78 33.15
CA LEU A 181 -32.83 -11.79 34.50
C LEU A 181 -31.86 -10.63 34.76
N ALA A 182 -31.48 -9.87 33.72
CA ALA A 182 -30.67 -8.66 33.88
C ALA A 182 -31.54 -7.54 34.46
N ALA A 183 -31.22 -7.11 35.68
CA ALA A 183 -31.97 -6.10 36.43
C ALA A 183 -32.24 -4.81 35.60
N PRO A 184 -33.38 -4.11 35.79
CA PRO A 184 -33.87 -3.07 34.88
C PRO A 184 -33.09 -1.73 34.92
N VAL A 185 -31.84 -1.68 35.41
CA VAL A 185 -31.22 -0.41 35.82
C VAL A 185 -29.86 -0.07 35.17
N GLN A 186 -29.26 -0.93 34.36
CA GLN A 186 -27.89 -0.68 33.88
C GLN A 186 -27.67 -0.25 32.41
N PRO A 187 -28.61 -0.30 31.44
CA PRO A 187 -28.31 0.18 30.10
C PRO A 187 -28.29 1.72 29.98
N LEU A 188 -29.01 2.46 30.84
CA LEU A 188 -29.05 3.93 30.76
C LEU A 188 -27.79 4.63 31.31
N MET A 189 -27.15 4.12 32.36
CA MET A 189 -25.94 4.76 32.91
C MET A 189 -24.72 4.62 31.99
N LEU A 190 -24.61 3.54 31.20
CA LEU A 190 -23.54 3.40 30.19
C LEU A 190 -23.73 4.35 29.00
N ALA A 191 -24.97 4.75 28.70
CA ALA A 191 -25.28 5.69 27.62
C ALA A 191 -25.03 7.17 27.98
N GLN A 192 -24.83 7.48 29.26
CA GLN A 192 -24.63 8.84 29.78
C GLN A 192 -23.16 9.29 29.83
N LEU A 193 -22.21 8.45 29.40
CA LEU A 193 -20.84 8.90 29.18
C LEU A 193 -20.88 9.96 28.08
N THR A 194 -20.69 11.22 28.46
CA THR A 194 -20.52 12.35 27.54
C THR A 194 -19.36 12.02 26.61
N LEU A 195 -19.69 11.58 25.40
CA LEU A 195 -18.72 11.34 24.36
C LEU A 195 -18.08 12.68 24.01
N PRO A 196 -16.74 12.78 23.99
CA PRO A 196 -16.08 13.99 23.53
C PRO A 196 -16.57 14.33 22.11
N SER A 197 -16.82 15.62 21.89
CA SER A 197 -17.31 16.10 20.60
C SER A 197 -16.30 15.70 19.52
N PRO A 198 -16.70 15.01 18.44
CA PRO A 198 -15.78 14.68 17.37
C PRO A 198 -15.28 16.00 16.79
N THR A 199 -14.01 16.30 17.05
CA THR A 199 -13.31 17.45 16.47
C THR A 199 -13.23 17.20 14.97
N ALA A 200 -14.18 17.74 14.20
CA ALA A 200 -14.26 17.75 12.73
C ALA A 200 -13.50 16.61 12.02
N ALA A 201 -13.71 15.37 12.44
CA ALA A 201 -13.08 14.21 11.84
C ALA A 201 -13.89 13.81 10.62
N ARG A 202 -13.22 13.64 9.47
CA ARG A 202 -13.85 13.09 8.26
C ARG A 202 -14.54 11.76 8.60
N ALA A 203 -15.65 11.49 7.92
CA ALA A 203 -16.35 10.23 8.10
C ALA A 203 -15.42 9.05 7.73
N PRO A 204 -15.53 7.90 8.40
CA PRO A 204 -14.69 6.74 8.08
C PRO A 204 -14.96 6.22 6.67
N GLY A 205 -13.90 5.90 5.93
CA GLY A 205 -14.01 5.39 4.57
C GLY A 205 -12.80 5.75 3.72
N LEU A 206 -12.89 5.40 2.44
CA LEU A 206 -11.89 5.74 1.44
C LEU A 206 -12.20 7.10 0.82
N TYR A 207 -11.24 8.01 0.84
CA TYR A 207 -11.25 9.25 0.10
C TYR A 207 -10.23 9.19 -1.04
N VAL A 208 -10.62 9.72 -2.20
CA VAL A 208 -9.74 9.81 -3.36
C VAL A 208 -9.73 11.23 -3.91
N GLN A 209 -8.58 11.66 -4.43
CA GLN A 209 -8.44 12.88 -5.22
C GLN A 209 -7.66 12.54 -6.48
N VAL A 210 -8.20 12.94 -7.62
CA VAL A 210 -7.52 12.74 -8.90
C VAL A 210 -6.81 14.03 -9.29
N LEU A 211 -5.49 13.96 -9.43
CA LEU A 211 -4.65 15.10 -9.81
C LEU A 211 -4.50 15.19 -11.34
N ASP A 212 -4.38 14.05 -12.01
CA ASP A 212 -4.29 13.96 -13.47
C ASP A 212 -4.88 12.63 -13.94
N GLY A 213 -5.47 12.59 -15.13
CA GLY A 213 -6.06 11.39 -15.73
C GLY A 213 -7.44 11.00 -15.20
N LEU A 214 -7.71 9.69 -15.12
CA LEU A 214 -8.96 9.11 -14.63
C LEU A 214 -8.71 7.88 -13.76
N ILE A 215 -9.45 7.73 -12.66
CA ILE A 215 -9.56 6.47 -11.92
C ILE A 215 -10.99 5.92 -12.03
N HIS A 216 -11.11 4.59 -11.98
CA HIS A 216 -12.37 3.93 -11.69
C HIS A 216 -12.28 3.30 -10.30
N VAL A 217 -13.27 3.56 -9.47
CA VAL A 217 -13.37 2.98 -8.13
C VAL A 217 -14.56 2.03 -8.14
N THR A 218 -14.28 0.77 -7.80
CA THR A 218 -15.26 -0.31 -7.90
C THR A 218 -15.33 -1.08 -6.59
N ASN A 219 -16.56 -1.34 -6.15
CA ASN A 219 -16.86 -2.30 -5.09
C ASN A 219 -18.13 -3.10 -5.46
N PRO A 220 -18.53 -4.12 -4.68
CA PRO A 220 -19.73 -4.91 -4.97
C PRO A 220 -21.04 -4.11 -5.07
N ALA A 221 -21.10 -2.92 -4.48
CA ALA A 221 -22.29 -2.08 -4.50
C ALA A 221 -22.37 -1.16 -5.75
N GLY A 222 -21.26 -0.96 -6.46
CA GLY A 222 -21.24 -0.16 -7.68
C GLY A 222 -19.85 0.29 -8.10
N THR A 223 -19.82 1.04 -9.20
CA THR A 223 -18.61 1.64 -9.76
C THR A 223 -18.85 3.11 -10.04
N SER A 224 -17.84 3.95 -9.76
CA SER A 224 -17.83 5.36 -10.14
C SER A 224 -16.48 5.75 -10.73
N ASN A 225 -16.52 6.65 -11.71
CA ASN A 225 -15.33 7.19 -12.37
C ASN A 225 -15.04 8.59 -11.84
N PHE A 226 -13.76 8.90 -11.64
CA PHE A 226 -13.31 10.20 -11.17
C PHE A 226 -12.22 10.71 -12.12
N SER A 227 -12.43 11.90 -12.66
CA SER A 227 -11.51 12.60 -13.56
C SER A 227 -10.65 13.60 -12.78
N ALA A 228 -9.58 14.09 -13.41
CA ALA A 228 -8.72 15.12 -12.84
C ALA A 228 -9.51 16.29 -12.21
N GLY A 229 -9.11 16.69 -11.01
CA GLY A 229 -9.77 17.73 -10.20
C GLY A 229 -10.97 17.23 -9.37
N GLN A 230 -11.45 16.00 -9.58
CA GLN A 230 -12.57 15.45 -8.81
C GLN A 230 -12.11 14.76 -7.53
N PHE A 231 -13.03 14.76 -6.57
CA PHE A 231 -12.90 14.09 -5.28
C PHE A 231 -13.92 12.96 -5.20
N GLY A 232 -13.55 11.88 -4.52
CA GLY A 232 -14.43 10.74 -4.31
C GLY A 232 -14.43 10.28 -2.87
N TYR A 233 -15.53 9.64 -2.49
CA TYR A 233 -15.71 9.04 -1.19
C TYR A 233 -16.41 7.69 -1.31
N THR A 234 -15.86 6.68 -0.65
CA THR A 234 -16.44 5.34 -0.55
C THR A 234 -16.56 4.96 0.92
N PRO A 235 -17.76 5.03 1.52
CA PRO A 235 -17.96 4.78 2.94
C PRO A 235 -17.56 3.35 3.36
N SER A 236 -17.91 2.36 2.54
CA SER A 236 -17.65 0.95 2.83
C SER A 236 -17.71 0.11 1.55
N PHE A 237 -17.32 -1.16 1.62
CA PHE A 237 -17.47 -2.09 0.50
C PHE A 237 -18.93 -2.40 0.10
N ARG A 238 -19.91 -2.02 0.95
CA ARG A 238 -21.35 -2.23 0.71
C ARG A 238 -22.06 -0.98 0.20
N THR A 239 -21.36 0.14 0.10
CA THR A 239 -21.94 1.42 -0.32
C THR A 239 -21.20 1.90 -1.56
N PRO A 240 -21.88 2.27 -2.66
CA PRO A 240 -21.20 2.63 -3.89
C PRO A 240 -20.32 3.87 -3.69
N PRO A 241 -19.20 3.99 -4.42
CA PRO A 241 -18.39 5.21 -4.43
C PRO A 241 -19.19 6.42 -4.95
N VAL A 242 -19.03 7.58 -4.32
CA VAL A 242 -19.73 8.82 -4.70
C VAL A 242 -18.76 9.96 -4.98
N ILE A 243 -19.14 10.86 -5.88
CA ILE A 243 -18.39 12.09 -6.19
C ILE A 243 -18.66 13.14 -5.12
N LEU A 244 -17.60 13.81 -4.67
CA LEU A 244 -17.67 14.95 -3.77
C LEU A 244 -17.41 16.24 -4.58
N PRO A 245 -18.21 17.29 -4.37
CA PRO A 245 -18.09 18.55 -5.12
C PRO A 245 -16.89 19.40 -4.69
N VAL A 246 -16.38 19.20 -3.47
CA VAL A 246 -15.28 19.98 -2.88
C VAL A 246 -14.29 19.07 -2.18
N ASN A 247 -13.06 19.55 -1.99
CA ASN A 247 -12.04 18.83 -1.23
C ASN A 247 -12.53 18.61 0.21
N PRO A 248 -12.69 17.36 0.69
CA PRO A 248 -13.16 17.09 2.04
C PRO A 248 -12.08 17.29 3.11
N GLY A 249 -10.96 17.95 2.79
CA GLY A 249 -9.81 18.12 3.68
C GLY A 249 -8.78 17.00 3.54
N ILE A 250 -8.64 16.42 2.34
CA ILE A 250 -7.52 15.52 2.03
C ILE A 250 -6.23 16.35 2.09
N GLN A 251 -5.37 16.04 3.06
CA GLN A 251 -4.08 16.68 3.24
C GLN A 251 -2.98 15.72 2.81
N PHE A 252 -2.21 16.12 1.79
CA PHE A 252 -1.04 15.40 1.33
C PHE A 252 0.09 16.40 1.06
N THR A 253 0.83 16.72 2.11
CA THR A 253 1.92 17.72 2.08
C THR A 253 3.20 17.05 2.55
N PRO A 254 3.94 16.39 1.64
CA PRO A 254 5.21 15.78 2.02
C PRO A 254 6.26 16.88 2.32
N PRO A 255 7.33 16.56 3.06
CA PRO A 255 8.39 17.52 3.35
C PRO A 255 9.01 18.13 2.09
N PRO A 256 9.60 19.34 2.14
CA PRO A 256 10.16 20.01 0.96
C PRO A 256 11.15 19.17 0.13
N ALA A 257 11.91 18.28 0.78
CA ALA A 257 12.81 17.34 0.11
C ALA A 257 12.10 16.47 -0.94
N PHE A 258 10.80 16.19 -0.76
CA PHE A 258 9.98 15.40 -1.68
C PHE A 258 9.47 16.19 -2.89
N SER A 259 9.57 17.52 -2.85
CA SER A 259 9.18 18.39 -3.97
C SER A 259 10.32 18.62 -4.97
N GLN A 260 11.56 18.26 -4.60
CA GLN A 260 12.70 18.31 -5.50
C GLN A 260 12.67 17.07 -6.39
N SER A 261 12.01 17.17 -7.54
CA SER A 261 12.18 16.19 -8.61
C SER A 261 13.68 16.07 -8.91
N THR A 262 14.24 14.87 -8.83
CA THR A 262 15.52 14.55 -9.45
C THR A 262 15.35 14.65 -10.97
N GLY A 263 15.37 15.89 -11.47
CA GLY A 263 15.66 16.15 -12.88
C GLY A 263 17.07 15.64 -13.20
N PRO A 264 17.35 15.25 -14.45
CA PRO A 264 18.70 14.89 -14.83
C PRO A 264 19.63 16.06 -14.51
N SER A 265 20.64 15.77 -13.70
CA SER A 265 21.75 16.69 -13.44
C SER A 265 22.47 16.94 -14.77
N SER A 266 22.15 18.04 -15.43
CA SER A 266 23.01 18.59 -16.46
C SER A 266 24.24 19.15 -15.76
N SER A 267 25.33 18.39 -15.77
CA SER A 267 26.66 18.90 -15.49
C SER A 267 27.02 19.93 -16.56
N THR A 268 26.67 21.19 -16.30
CA THR A 268 27.18 22.32 -17.07
C THR A 268 28.46 22.78 -16.39
N GLY A 269 29.56 22.78 -17.16
CA GLY A 269 30.90 23.17 -16.75
C GLY A 269 31.02 24.62 -16.25
N PRO A 270 32.25 25.04 -15.87
CA PRO A 270 32.47 26.17 -14.98
C PRO A 270 32.11 27.50 -15.64
N GLY A 271 31.01 28.11 -15.17
CA GLY A 271 30.61 29.47 -15.47
C GLY A 271 31.45 30.48 -14.68
N LYS A 272 31.97 31.47 -15.39
CA LYS A 272 32.90 32.51 -14.96
C LYS A 272 32.41 33.31 -13.74
N SER A 273 33.36 33.67 -12.89
CA SER A 273 33.26 34.54 -11.73
C SER A 273 32.73 35.93 -12.07
N ASN A 274 31.65 36.36 -11.43
CA ASN A 274 31.33 37.78 -11.31
C ASN A 274 31.98 38.31 -10.02
N ILE A 275 33.00 39.14 -10.23
CA ILE A 275 33.65 39.99 -9.25
C ILE A 275 32.64 41.05 -8.83
N VAL A 276 32.45 41.23 -7.52
CA VAL A 276 31.68 42.34 -6.95
C VAL A 276 32.69 43.40 -6.53
N ASP A 277 32.61 44.56 -7.16
CA ASP A 277 33.42 45.73 -6.84
C ASP A 277 32.68 46.57 -5.77
N CYS A 278 33.36 46.85 -4.66
CA CYS A 278 32.82 47.64 -3.56
C CYS A 278 33.48 49.02 -3.60
N GLU A 279 32.77 50.04 -4.10
CA GLU A 279 33.23 51.43 -3.95
C GLU A 279 32.54 52.10 -2.75
N VAL A 280 33.38 52.64 -1.88
CA VAL A 280 33.05 53.46 -0.71
C VAL A 280 32.95 54.91 -1.17
N ARG A 281 31.84 55.58 -0.85
CA ARG A 281 31.80 57.04 -0.77
C ARG A 281 30.76 57.52 0.23
#